data_AF-A0A454JE09-F1
#
_entry.id   AF-A0A454JE09-F1
#
_cell.length_a   1.000
_cell.length_b   1.000
_cell.length_c   1.000
_cell.angle_alpha   90.00
_cell.angle_beta   90.00
_cell.angle_gamma   90.00
#
_symmetry.space_group_name_H-M   'P 1'
#
loop_
_entity.id
_entity.type
_entity.pdbx_description
1 polymer ?
#
loop_
_entity_poly.entity_id
_entity_poly.type
_entity_poly.pdbx_seq_one_letter_code
_entity_poly.pdbx_strand_id
1 'polypeptide(L)'
;MARRSSSPFLRTRLGFWLIGFNILTICTVLASLLLPDSWRMAVEAFLVLTSLLLSAMIWRGSGRIFTVLNTLHEQLGYACDGELHHRASRTRDMGEVGLVAWELNDFLDLVETYFKEINTSFRRVSDNDYSRRPLSQGLPGMFAESLRNVDSAIQAMADNDGYIRKNRLSSQLAALNNPHLRQNLASNQSDLSQISTAMDQVSSITRDTASASRESLDSAVLLSGHMDTIAGSVVSMNEASSALAQEWTGIESSLAAISAIADQTNLLALNAA
;
A
#
# COMPACT_ATOMS: atom_id res chain seq x y z
N MET A 1 14.85 -47.09 4.73
CA MET A 1 14.53 -47.68 6.06
C MET A 1 15.27 -49.00 6.22
N ALA A 2 16.44 -48.99 6.86
CA ALA A 2 17.17 -50.21 7.14
C ALA A 2 16.51 -50.95 8.32
N ARG A 3 16.05 -52.19 8.10
CA ARG A 3 15.66 -53.11 9.19
C ARG A 3 16.87 -53.30 10.10
N ARG A 4 16.84 -52.73 11.30
CA ARG A 4 17.95 -52.82 12.27
C ARG A 4 17.60 -53.89 13.31
N SER A 5 18.57 -54.78 13.53
CA SER A 5 18.45 -55.96 14.37
C SER A 5 17.96 -55.59 15.75
N SER A 6 16.83 -56.17 16.15
CA SER A 6 16.33 -56.11 17.51
C SER A 6 17.34 -56.83 18.42
N SER A 7 18.16 -56.07 19.12
CA SER A 7 18.88 -56.59 20.29
C SER A 7 17.84 -57.27 21.20
N PRO A 8 18.08 -58.50 21.68
CA PRO A 8 17.08 -59.21 22.45
C PRO A 8 16.66 -58.37 23.66
N PHE A 9 15.34 -58.27 23.85
CA PHE A 9 14.69 -57.45 24.87
C PHE A 9 15.40 -57.57 26.23
N LEU A 10 15.56 -56.47 26.95
CA LEU A 10 16.11 -56.39 28.30
C LEU A 10 15.43 -57.41 29.20
N ARG A 11 14.11 -57.53 29.06
CA ARG A 11 13.29 -58.54 29.75
C ARG A 11 13.70 -59.97 29.38
N THR A 12 13.98 -60.23 28.11
CA THR A 12 14.41 -61.55 27.63
C THR A 12 15.83 -61.89 28.11
N ARG A 13 16.76 -60.93 28.08
CA ARG A 13 18.12 -61.10 28.62
C ARG A 13 18.09 -61.36 30.12
N LEU A 14 17.37 -60.55 30.89
CA LEU A 14 17.20 -60.73 32.34
C LEU A 14 16.53 -62.08 32.66
N GLY A 15 15.55 -62.49 31.84
CA GLY A 15 14.92 -63.82 31.96
C GLY A 15 15.91 -64.96 31.81
N PHE A 16 16.77 -64.92 30.79
CA PHE A 16 17.82 -65.94 30.62
C PHE A 16 18.82 -65.96 31.77
N TRP A 17 19.23 -64.78 32.27
CA TRP A 17 20.11 -64.68 33.44
C TRP A 17 19.48 -65.26 34.70
N LEU A 18 18.21 -64.95 34.96
CA LEU A 18 17.47 -65.48 36.12
C LEU A 18 17.27 -66.99 36.04
N ILE A 19 16.90 -67.52 34.86
CA ILE A 19 16.75 -68.96 34.64
C ILE A 19 18.11 -69.65 34.83
N GLY A 20 19.18 -69.11 34.25
CA GLY A 20 20.53 -69.64 34.41
C GLY A 20 21.01 -69.65 35.86
N PHE A 21 20.76 -68.56 36.60
CA PHE A 21 21.06 -68.49 38.03
C PHE A 21 20.27 -69.52 38.84
N ASN A 22 18.96 -69.66 38.59
CA ASN A 22 18.12 -70.66 39.27
C ASN A 22 18.57 -72.10 38.97
N ILE A 23 18.88 -72.43 37.71
CA ILE A 23 19.41 -73.75 37.34
C ILE A 23 20.69 -74.02 38.11
N LEU A 24 21.58 -73.03 38.20
CA LEU A 24 22.86 -73.17 38.87
C LEU A 24 22.68 -73.37 40.39
N THR A 25 21.70 -72.69 41.01
CA THR A 25 21.33 -72.95 42.42
C THR A 25 20.73 -74.35 42.63
N ILE A 26 19.90 -74.83 41.70
CA ILE A 26 19.37 -76.20 41.76
C ILE A 26 20.52 -77.20 41.62
N CYS A 27 21.45 -76.98 40.69
CA CYS A 27 22.64 -77.82 40.51
C CYS A 27 23.53 -77.84 41.77
N THR A 28 23.69 -76.72 42.47
CA THR A 28 24.43 -76.71 43.76
C THR A 28 23.76 -77.58 44.81
N VAL A 29 22.43 -77.47 44.95
CA VAL A 29 21.69 -78.28 45.93
C VAL A 29 21.72 -79.76 45.54
N LEU A 30 21.55 -80.10 44.26
CA LEU A 30 21.60 -81.47 43.78
C LEU A 30 22.99 -82.09 43.98
N ALA A 31 24.05 -81.35 43.69
CA ALA A 31 25.44 -81.76 43.91
C ALA A 31 25.70 -82.10 45.39
N SER A 32 25.14 -81.31 46.31
CA SER A 32 25.27 -81.55 47.75
C SER A 32 24.61 -82.85 48.24
N LEU A 33 23.52 -83.29 47.56
CA LEU A 33 22.72 -84.48 47.92
C LEU A 33 23.24 -85.78 47.29
N LEU A 34 23.80 -85.72 46.07
CA LEU A 34 24.13 -86.91 45.27
C LEU A 34 25.62 -87.27 45.25
N LEU A 35 26.53 -86.36 45.59
CA LEU A 35 27.97 -86.57 45.45
C LEU A 35 28.62 -87.16 46.74
N PRO A 36 29.53 -88.13 46.60
CA PRO A 36 30.35 -88.62 47.71
C PRO A 36 31.23 -87.52 48.34
N ASP A 37 31.55 -87.66 49.63
CA ASP A 37 32.30 -86.68 50.44
C ASP A 37 33.63 -86.22 49.80
N SER A 38 34.30 -87.08 49.03
CA SER A 38 35.63 -86.81 48.46
C SER A 38 35.65 -85.73 47.38
N TRP A 39 34.58 -85.57 46.61
CA TRP A 39 34.50 -84.59 45.52
C TRP A 39 33.47 -83.47 45.78
N ARG A 40 32.61 -83.62 46.79
CA ARG A 40 31.52 -82.67 47.08
C ARG A 40 32.02 -81.23 47.25
N MET A 41 33.03 -81.02 48.11
CA MET A 41 33.54 -79.67 48.40
C MET A 41 34.11 -78.98 47.16
N ALA A 42 34.80 -79.71 46.28
CA ALA A 42 35.39 -79.15 45.08
C ALA A 42 34.33 -78.72 44.05
N VAL A 43 33.29 -79.54 43.85
CA VAL A 43 32.20 -79.25 42.92
C VAL A 43 31.31 -78.11 43.43
N GLU A 44 30.99 -78.09 44.73
CA GLU A 44 30.23 -77.00 45.35
C GLU A 44 30.97 -75.67 45.28
N ALA A 45 32.27 -75.66 45.60
CA ALA A 45 33.09 -74.45 45.52
C ALA A 45 33.13 -73.90 44.09
N PHE A 46 33.28 -74.76 43.07
CA PHE A 46 33.26 -74.36 41.67
C PHE A 46 31.90 -73.76 41.25
N LEU A 47 30.80 -74.40 41.61
CA LEU A 47 29.46 -73.90 41.29
C LEU A 47 29.16 -72.57 42.00
N VAL A 48 29.53 -72.40 43.27
CA VAL A 48 29.37 -71.11 43.97
C VAL A 48 30.20 -70.01 43.30
N LEU A 49 31.44 -70.31 42.91
CA LEU A 49 32.30 -69.37 42.18
C LEU A 49 31.68 -68.93 40.84
N THR A 50 31.13 -69.86 40.07
CA THR A 50 30.45 -69.53 38.80
C THR A 50 29.17 -68.72 39.01
N SER A 51 28.43 -68.97 40.09
CA SER A 51 27.26 -68.16 40.48
C SER A 51 27.64 -66.70 40.81
N LEU A 52 28.72 -66.51 41.57
CA LEU A 52 29.27 -65.20 41.93
C LEU A 52 29.76 -64.46 40.69
N LEU A 53 30.43 -65.17 39.77
CA LEU A 53 30.95 -64.60 38.53
C LEU A 53 29.80 -64.14 37.61
N LEU A 54 28.74 -64.95 37.48
CA LEU A 54 27.53 -64.62 36.72
C LEU A 54 26.81 -63.41 37.33
N SER A 55 26.64 -63.38 38.66
CA SER A 55 26.07 -62.24 39.39
C SER A 55 26.87 -60.94 39.18
N ALA A 56 28.20 -61.02 39.27
CA ALA A 56 29.09 -59.88 39.02
C ALA A 56 29.02 -59.36 37.58
N MET A 57 28.88 -60.24 36.58
CA MET A 57 28.67 -59.85 35.18
C MET A 57 27.34 -59.12 34.98
N ILE A 58 26.25 -59.61 35.58
CA ILE A 58 24.92 -58.97 35.51
C ILE A 58 24.96 -57.60 36.18
N TRP A 59 25.55 -57.51 37.38
CA TRP A 59 25.67 -56.24 38.11
C TRP A 59 26.39 -55.19 37.27
N ARG A 60 27.55 -55.53 36.70
CA ARG A 60 28.31 -54.63 35.81
C ARG A 60 27.56 -54.25 34.54
N GLY A 61 26.78 -55.17 33.97
CA GLY A 61 25.95 -54.89 32.80
C GLY A 61 24.77 -53.96 33.09
N SER A 62 24.15 -54.10 34.27
CA SER A 62 22.94 -53.37 34.66
C SER A 62 23.18 -51.86 34.87
N GLY A 63 24.34 -51.47 35.40
CA GLY A 63 24.67 -50.06 35.66
C GLY A 63 24.65 -49.17 34.40
N ARG A 64 24.97 -49.74 33.23
CA ARG A 64 24.92 -49.01 31.96
C ARG A 64 23.51 -48.58 31.58
N ILE A 65 22.51 -49.43 31.85
CA ILE A 65 21.10 -49.16 31.51
C ILE A 65 20.56 -48.02 32.38
N PHE A 66 20.84 -48.05 33.68
CA PHE A 66 20.45 -46.97 34.60
C PHE A 66 21.13 -45.64 34.23
N THR A 67 22.37 -45.69 33.73
CA THR A 67 23.05 -44.48 33.25
C THR A 67 22.30 -43.86 32.08
N VAL A 68 21.88 -44.66 31.09
CA VAL A 68 21.10 -44.15 29.94
C VAL A 68 19.76 -43.59 30.40
N LEU A 69 19.07 -44.26 31.32
CA LEU A 69 17.81 -43.75 31.86
C LEU A 69 17.99 -42.41 32.57
N ASN A 70 19.07 -42.25 33.34
CA ASN A 70 19.39 -40.99 33.99
C ASN A 70 19.71 -39.89 32.97
N THR A 71 20.45 -40.23 31.90
CA THR A 71 20.65 -39.30 30.78
C THR A 71 19.31 -38.89 30.17
N LEU A 72 18.40 -39.81 29.88
CA LEU A 72 17.08 -39.46 29.33
C LEU A 72 16.27 -38.54 30.23
N HIS A 73 16.32 -38.78 31.54
CA HIS A 73 15.68 -37.90 32.52
C HIS A 73 16.27 -36.49 32.47
N GLU A 74 17.60 -36.36 32.44
CA GLU A 74 18.30 -35.08 32.35
C GLU A 74 17.97 -34.35 31.03
N GLN A 75 17.95 -35.06 29.91
CA GLN A 75 17.61 -34.52 28.59
C GLN A 75 16.17 -33.97 28.55
N LEU A 76 15.23 -34.69 29.17
CA LEU A 76 13.86 -34.20 29.33
C LEU A 76 13.81 -32.96 30.23
N GLY A 77 14.62 -32.91 31.28
CA GLY A 77 14.78 -31.72 32.12
C GLY A 77 15.21 -30.50 31.31
N TYR A 78 16.29 -30.62 30.53
CA TYR A 78 16.74 -29.55 29.63
C TYR A 78 15.67 -29.15 28.60
N ALA A 79 14.96 -30.13 28.02
CA ALA A 79 13.88 -29.85 27.08
C ALA A 79 12.72 -29.07 27.73
N CYS A 80 12.39 -29.34 29.00
CA CYS A 80 11.42 -28.57 29.78
C CYS A 80 11.87 -27.13 30.03
N ASP A 81 13.18 -26.89 30.14
CA ASP A 81 13.78 -25.55 30.24
C ASP A 81 13.90 -24.84 28.87
N GLY A 82 13.48 -25.50 27.79
CA GLY A 82 13.53 -24.98 26.42
C GLY A 82 14.85 -25.26 25.68
N GLU A 83 15.77 -26.01 26.29
CA GLU A 83 17.05 -26.39 25.68
C GLU A 83 16.92 -27.68 24.87
N LEU A 84 16.53 -27.55 23.61
CA LEU A 84 16.24 -28.69 22.72
C LEU A 84 17.44 -29.26 21.97
N HIS A 85 18.67 -28.81 22.24
CA HIS A 85 19.88 -29.16 21.46
C HIS A 85 20.69 -30.32 22.07
N HIS A 86 20.37 -30.72 23.31
CA HIS A 86 21.05 -31.82 23.97
C HIS A 86 20.60 -33.17 23.40
N ARG A 87 21.52 -34.13 23.31
CA ARG A 87 21.24 -35.46 22.76
C ARG A 87 21.78 -36.57 23.66
N ALA A 88 20.99 -37.64 23.82
CA ALA A 88 21.46 -38.87 24.43
C ALA A 88 22.46 -39.57 23.49
N SER A 89 23.75 -39.49 23.81
CA SER A 89 24.82 -40.15 23.07
C SER A 89 25.17 -41.53 23.64
N ARG A 90 25.81 -42.40 22.85
CA ARG A 90 26.26 -43.75 23.27
C ARG A 90 25.13 -44.71 23.68
N THR A 91 24.00 -44.67 22.98
CA THR A 91 22.82 -45.54 23.21
C THR A 91 22.90 -46.90 22.48
N ARG A 92 24.02 -47.20 21.83
CA ARG A 92 24.21 -48.41 21.03
C ARG A 92 24.26 -49.65 21.93
N ASP A 93 23.59 -50.72 21.50
CA ASP A 93 23.53 -52.03 22.18
C ASP A 93 22.87 -52.02 23.58
N MET A 94 22.08 -50.99 23.90
CA MET A 94 21.38 -50.81 25.18
C MET A 94 19.96 -51.38 25.22
N GLY A 95 19.58 -52.20 24.23
CA GLY A 95 18.23 -52.75 24.15
C GLY A 95 17.17 -51.68 23.88
N GLU A 96 16.01 -51.85 24.50
CA GLU A 96 14.83 -50.99 24.40
C GLU A 96 15.10 -49.58 24.94
N VAL A 97 15.91 -49.47 25.99
CA VAL A 97 16.27 -48.16 26.56
C VAL A 97 17.10 -47.35 25.55
N GLY A 98 17.93 -48.01 24.75
CA GLY A 98 18.65 -47.38 23.64
C GLY A 98 17.73 -46.94 22.50
N LEU A 99 16.68 -47.72 22.21
CA LEU A 99 15.67 -47.37 21.20
C LEU A 99 14.87 -46.13 21.63
N VAL A 100 14.36 -46.12 22.86
CA VAL A 100 13.63 -44.96 23.42
C VAL A 100 14.52 -43.71 23.42
N ALA A 101 15.80 -43.86 23.75
CA ALA A 101 16.74 -42.74 23.69
C ALA A 101 16.94 -42.18 22.29
N TRP A 102 16.92 -43.06 21.28
CA TRP A 102 17.03 -42.66 19.89
C TRP A 102 15.74 -41.99 19.38
N GLU A 103 14.58 -42.55 19.70
CA GLU A 103 13.28 -41.95 19.37
C GLU A 103 13.07 -40.59 20.06
N LEU A 104 13.56 -40.42 21.29
CA LEU A 104 13.54 -39.12 21.97
C LEU A 104 14.41 -38.10 21.24
N ASN A 105 15.63 -38.47 20.83
CA ASN A 105 16.50 -37.57 20.07
C ASN A 105 15.84 -37.14 18.74
N ASP A 106 15.26 -38.08 17.99
CA ASP A 106 14.56 -37.80 16.74
C ASP A 106 13.35 -36.86 16.97
N PHE A 107 12.62 -37.03 18.07
CA PHE A 107 11.55 -36.13 18.46
C PHE A 107 12.07 -34.73 18.80
N LEU A 108 13.16 -34.62 19.56
CA LEU A 108 13.77 -33.32 19.89
C LEU A 108 14.30 -32.61 18.64
N ASP A 109 14.92 -33.34 17.69
CA ASP A 109 15.35 -32.79 16.39
C ASP A 109 14.17 -32.18 15.63
N LEU A 110 13.02 -32.86 15.66
CA LEU A 110 11.81 -32.41 15.00
C LEU A 110 11.25 -31.13 15.62
N VAL A 111 11.15 -31.09 16.95
CA VAL A 111 10.68 -29.92 17.70
C VAL A 111 11.64 -28.73 17.52
N GLU A 112 12.95 -28.98 17.59
CA GLU A 112 13.98 -27.95 17.38
C GLU A 112 13.91 -27.36 15.97
N THR A 113 13.81 -28.20 14.95
CA THR A 113 13.70 -27.76 13.55
C THR A 113 12.46 -26.90 13.34
N TYR A 114 11.32 -27.32 13.89
CA TYR A 114 10.08 -26.56 13.82
C TYR A 114 10.21 -25.15 14.43
N PHE A 115 10.73 -25.05 15.66
CA PHE A 115 10.90 -23.75 16.32
C PHE A 115 11.94 -22.86 15.63
N LYS A 116 13.04 -23.43 15.13
CA LYS A 116 14.03 -22.67 14.34
C LYS A 116 13.38 -22.06 13.10
N GLU A 117 12.54 -22.81 12.41
CA GLU A 117 11.89 -22.34 11.19
C GLU A 117 10.90 -21.20 11.46
N ILE A 118 10.06 -21.37 12.49
CA ILE A 118 9.12 -20.32 12.94
C ILE A 118 9.87 -19.05 13.34
N ASN A 119 10.85 -19.18 14.24
CA ASN A 119 11.57 -18.03 14.77
C ASN A 119 12.33 -17.28 13.67
N THR A 120 12.92 -18.00 12.73
CA THR A 120 13.65 -17.38 11.61
C THR A 120 12.71 -16.61 10.69
N SER A 121 11.58 -17.20 10.33
CA SER A 121 10.56 -16.53 9.49
C SER A 121 9.98 -15.30 10.20
N PHE A 122 9.59 -15.40 11.48
CA PHE A 122 9.02 -14.26 12.19
C PHE A 122 10.03 -13.15 12.48
N ARG A 123 11.32 -13.48 12.68
CA ARG A 123 12.37 -12.46 12.79
C ARG A 123 12.55 -11.66 11.50
N ARG A 124 12.40 -12.29 10.33
CA ARG A 124 12.39 -11.55 9.05
C ARG A 124 11.14 -10.69 8.90
N VAL A 125 9.99 -11.22 9.29
CA VAL A 125 8.73 -10.45 9.31
C VAL A 125 8.83 -9.22 10.23
N SER A 126 9.48 -9.31 11.39
CA SER A 126 9.68 -8.13 12.26
C SER A 126 10.55 -7.05 11.62
N ASP A 127 11.43 -7.43 10.70
CA ASP A 127 12.25 -6.50 9.91
C ASP A 127 11.49 -5.98 8.66
N ASN A 128 10.18 -6.25 8.55
CA ASN A 128 9.33 -5.98 7.38
C ASN A 128 9.78 -6.72 6.10
N ASP A 129 10.51 -7.83 6.26
CA ASP A 129 10.93 -8.72 5.18
C ASP A 129 10.06 -9.98 5.18
N TYR A 130 9.07 -10.00 4.29
CA TYR A 130 8.14 -11.13 4.13
C TYR A 130 8.63 -12.19 3.13
N SER A 131 9.84 -12.03 2.56
CA SER A 131 10.36 -12.94 1.53
C SER A 131 10.73 -14.31 2.09
N ARG A 132 11.11 -14.39 3.37
CA ARG A 132 11.52 -15.65 4.01
C ARG A 132 10.32 -16.44 4.55
N ARG A 133 9.82 -17.32 3.69
CA ARG A 133 8.70 -18.23 3.96
C ARG A 133 9.13 -19.49 4.71
N PRO A 134 8.38 -19.99 5.71
CA PRO A 134 8.74 -21.20 6.44
C PRO A 134 8.66 -22.44 5.55
N LEU A 135 9.64 -23.33 5.68
CA LEU A 135 9.77 -24.56 4.92
C LEU A 135 9.12 -25.71 5.68
N SER A 136 7.95 -26.15 5.20
CA SER A 136 7.25 -27.33 5.74
C SER A 136 7.81 -28.67 5.24
N GLN A 137 8.67 -28.64 4.22
CA GLN A 137 9.22 -29.85 3.62
C GLN A 137 10.17 -30.56 4.58
N GLY A 138 9.99 -31.87 4.77
CA GLY A 138 10.81 -32.69 5.66
C GLY A 138 10.26 -32.86 7.08
N LEU A 139 9.19 -32.14 7.43
CA LEU A 139 8.51 -32.29 8.72
C LEU A 139 7.25 -33.17 8.57
N PRO A 140 6.98 -34.13 9.47
CA PRO A 140 5.81 -34.99 9.39
C PRO A 140 4.58 -34.39 10.08
N GLY A 141 3.40 -34.82 9.64
CA GLY A 141 2.12 -34.60 10.32
C GLY A 141 1.83 -33.14 10.67
N MET A 142 1.46 -32.90 11.94
CA MET A 142 1.02 -31.59 12.43
C MET A 142 2.10 -30.50 12.32
N PHE A 143 3.39 -30.84 12.38
CA PHE A 143 4.46 -29.86 12.26
C PHE A 143 4.46 -29.19 10.88
N ALA A 144 4.33 -29.98 9.81
CA ALA A 144 4.25 -29.46 8.45
C ALA A 144 2.96 -28.68 8.19
N GLU A 145 1.83 -29.15 8.73
CA GLU A 145 0.55 -28.43 8.62
C GLU A 145 0.60 -27.07 9.32
N SER A 146 1.12 -27.04 10.55
CA SER A 146 1.30 -25.80 11.29
C SER A 146 2.18 -24.81 10.52
N LEU A 147 3.31 -25.25 9.93
CA LEU A 147 4.15 -24.35 9.12
C LEU A 147 3.46 -23.85 7.85
N ARG A 148 2.59 -24.63 7.21
CA ARG A 148 1.77 -24.13 6.08
C ARG A 148 0.76 -23.07 6.52
N ASN A 149 0.23 -23.18 7.73
CA ASN A 149 -0.66 -22.16 8.29
C ASN A 149 0.13 -20.88 8.62
N VAL A 150 1.33 -21.03 9.20
CA VAL A 150 2.25 -19.89 9.43
C VAL A 150 2.61 -19.23 8.11
N ASP A 151 2.91 -20.01 7.07
CA ASP A 151 3.18 -19.53 5.72
C ASP A 151 2.03 -18.64 5.19
N SER A 152 0.80 -19.14 5.29
CA SER A 152 -0.40 -18.41 4.88
C SER A 152 -0.61 -17.12 5.69
N ALA A 153 -0.33 -17.14 6.99
CA ALA A 153 -0.40 -15.96 7.84
C ALA A 153 0.63 -14.89 7.43
N ILE A 154 1.86 -15.31 7.12
CA ILE A 154 2.91 -14.40 6.63
C ILE A 154 2.51 -13.77 5.29
N GLN A 155 1.85 -14.53 4.39
CA GLN A 155 1.32 -13.97 3.14
C GLN A 155 0.29 -12.87 3.41
N ALA A 156 -0.68 -13.14 4.29
CA ALA A 156 -1.71 -12.18 4.62
C ALA A 156 -1.13 -10.89 5.23
N MET A 157 -0.07 -11.01 6.04
CA MET A 157 0.65 -9.86 6.57
C MET A 157 1.36 -9.05 5.47
N ALA A 158 2.01 -9.72 4.51
CA ALA A 158 2.67 -9.09 3.38
C ALA A 158 1.68 -8.32 2.49
N ASP A 159 0.53 -8.93 2.20
CA ASP A 159 -0.54 -8.31 1.41
C ASP A 159 -1.10 -7.08 2.14
N ASN A 160 -1.31 -7.18 3.46
CA ASN A 160 -1.77 -6.08 4.29
C ASN A 160 -0.77 -4.91 4.36
N ASP A 161 0.54 -5.18 4.48
CA ASP A 161 1.56 -4.13 4.40
C ASP A 161 1.50 -3.41 3.04
N GLY A 162 1.33 -4.15 1.95
CA GLY A 162 1.09 -3.59 0.62
C GLY A 162 -0.13 -2.66 0.56
N TYR A 163 -1.26 -3.07 1.15
CA TYR A 163 -2.46 -2.23 1.24
C TYR A 163 -2.25 -0.97 2.08
N ILE A 164 -1.59 -1.08 3.22
CA ILE A 164 -1.28 0.07 4.09
C ILE A 164 -0.40 1.08 3.34
N ARG A 165 0.65 0.62 2.66
CA ARG A 165 1.53 1.49 1.86
C ARG A 165 0.75 2.21 0.76
N LYS A 166 -0.12 1.49 0.03
CA LYS A 166 -0.97 2.08 -1.02
C LYS A 166 -1.92 3.13 -0.45
N ASN A 167 -2.61 2.82 0.66
CA ASN A 167 -3.52 3.76 1.31
C ASN A 167 -2.79 5.00 1.84
N ARG A 168 -1.61 4.83 2.45
CA ARG A 168 -0.79 5.95 2.90
C ARG A 168 -0.38 6.85 1.74
N LEU A 169 0.08 6.27 0.64
CA LEU A 169 0.42 7.02 -0.56
C LEU A 169 -0.80 7.78 -1.12
N SER A 170 -1.95 7.12 -1.23
CA SER A 170 -3.19 7.76 -1.69
C SER A 170 -3.62 8.91 -0.79
N SER A 171 -3.52 8.74 0.53
CA SER A 171 -3.81 9.80 1.51
C SER A 171 -2.85 10.98 1.39
N GLN A 172 -1.56 10.73 1.19
CA GLN A 172 -0.55 11.79 0.96
C GLN A 172 -0.82 12.55 -0.35
N LEU A 173 -1.14 11.85 -1.44
CA LEU A 173 -1.55 12.46 -2.72
C LEU A 173 -2.80 13.33 -2.56
N ALA A 174 -3.81 12.84 -1.84
CA ALA A 174 -5.02 13.61 -1.58
C ALA A 174 -4.74 14.85 -0.72
N ALA A 175 -3.88 14.72 0.30
CA ALA A 175 -3.46 15.84 1.15
C ALA A 175 -2.67 16.91 0.37
N LEU A 176 -1.86 16.51 -0.61
CA LEU A 176 -1.16 17.43 -1.51
C LEU A 176 -2.11 18.12 -2.50
N ASN A 177 -3.04 17.38 -3.10
CA ASN A 177 -3.93 17.93 -4.14
C ASN A 177 -5.05 18.82 -3.58
N ASN A 178 -5.63 18.49 -2.42
CA ASN A 178 -6.81 19.20 -1.91
C ASN A 178 -6.60 20.71 -1.65
N PRO A 179 -5.48 21.18 -1.05
CA PRO A 179 -5.23 22.60 -0.87
C PRO A 179 -5.15 23.36 -2.20
N HIS A 180 -4.43 22.81 -3.19
CA HIS A 180 -4.32 23.41 -4.52
C HIS A 180 -5.65 23.44 -5.24
N LEU A 181 -6.44 22.36 -5.19
CA LEU A 181 -7.78 22.33 -5.77
C LEU A 181 -8.70 23.38 -5.16
N ARG A 182 -8.73 23.51 -3.82
CA ARG A 182 -9.53 24.54 -3.14
C ARG A 182 -9.07 25.95 -3.49
N GLN A 183 -7.75 26.20 -3.51
CA GLN A 183 -7.17 27.49 -3.88
C GLN A 183 -7.56 27.86 -5.33
N ASN A 184 -7.40 26.93 -6.27
CA ASN A 184 -7.72 27.13 -7.67
C ASN A 184 -9.22 27.37 -7.88
N LEU A 185 -10.09 26.60 -7.20
CA LEU A 185 -11.55 26.82 -7.26
C LEU A 185 -11.95 28.17 -6.67
N ALA A 186 -11.36 28.58 -5.55
CA ALA A 186 -11.62 29.89 -4.95
C ALA A 186 -11.14 31.04 -5.85
N SER A 187 -9.97 30.90 -6.48
CA SER A 187 -9.46 31.88 -7.45
C SER A 187 -10.37 31.98 -8.67
N ASN A 188 -10.75 30.85 -9.26
CA ASN A 188 -11.69 30.83 -10.39
C ASN A 188 -13.04 31.47 -10.02
N GLN A 189 -13.55 31.24 -8.81
CA GLN A 189 -14.78 31.88 -8.34
C GLN A 189 -14.64 33.40 -8.20
N SER A 190 -13.49 33.87 -7.70
CA SER A 190 -13.17 35.30 -7.64
C SER A 190 -13.08 35.91 -9.04
N ASP A 191 -12.39 35.24 -9.96
CA ASP A 191 -12.23 35.70 -11.34
C ASP A 191 -13.58 35.75 -12.06
N LEU A 192 -14.44 34.74 -11.89
CA LEU A 192 -15.80 34.75 -12.42
C LEU A 192 -16.64 35.90 -11.84
N SER A 193 -16.46 36.22 -10.56
CA SER A 193 -17.13 37.38 -9.95
C SER A 193 -16.65 38.70 -10.57
N GLN A 194 -15.34 38.87 -10.77
CA GLN A 194 -14.78 40.06 -11.41
C GLN A 194 -15.23 40.19 -12.86
N ILE A 195 -15.26 39.08 -13.61
CA ILE A 195 -15.79 39.03 -14.97
C ILE A 195 -17.26 39.45 -14.98
N SER A 196 -18.08 38.95 -14.05
CA SER A 196 -19.48 39.37 -13.94
C SER A 196 -19.63 40.87 -13.71
N THR A 197 -18.85 41.45 -12.79
CA THR A 197 -18.88 42.90 -12.53
C THR A 197 -18.43 43.71 -13.74
N ALA A 198 -17.40 43.24 -14.47
CA ALA A 198 -16.98 43.87 -15.71
C ALA A 198 -18.06 43.79 -16.79
N MET A 199 -18.78 42.66 -16.91
CA MET A 199 -19.91 42.52 -17.83
C MET A 199 -21.07 43.46 -17.48
N ASP A 200 -21.35 43.69 -16.19
CA ASP A 200 -22.36 44.67 -15.77
C ASP A 200 -21.96 46.11 -16.15
N GLN A 201 -20.68 46.46 -16.00
CA GLN A 201 -20.15 47.76 -16.45
C GLN A 201 -20.25 47.93 -17.97
N VAL A 202 -19.85 46.91 -18.74
CA VAL A 202 -20.00 46.92 -20.20
C VAL A 202 -21.47 47.06 -20.60
N SER A 203 -22.39 46.40 -19.89
CA SER A 203 -23.83 46.55 -20.11
C SER A 203 -24.30 47.99 -19.87
N SER A 204 -23.84 48.63 -18.79
CA SER A 204 -24.13 50.05 -18.50
C SER A 204 -23.62 50.97 -19.59
N ILE A 205 -22.33 50.85 -19.95
CA ILE A 205 -21.71 51.67 -21.00
C ILE A 205 -22.44 51.50 -22.34
N THR A 206 -22.87 50.27 -22.65
CA THR A 206 -23.62 49.99 -23.88
C THR A 206 -24.99 50.68 -23.86
N ARG A 207 -25.69 50.72 -22.71
CA ARG A 207 -26.95 51.46 -22.57
C ARG A 207 -26.75 52.98 -22.69
N ASP A 208 -25.71 53.52 -22.06
CA ASP A 208 -25.39 54.95 -22.12
C ASP A 208 -25.02 55.36 -23.55
N THR A 209 -24.21 54.55 -24.24
CA THR A 209 -23.85 54.75 -25.65
C THR A 209 -25.08 54.71 -26.55
N ALA A 210 -26.00 53.76 -26.33
CA ALA A 210 -27.26 53.71 -27.06
C ALA A 210 -28.12 54.95 -26.82
N SER A 211 -28.14 55.48 -25.59
CA SER A 211 -28.84 56.72 -25.25
C SER A 211 -28.22 57.93 -25.94
N ALA A 212 -26.90 58.13 -25.83
CA ALA A 212 -26.19 59.23 -26.47
C ALA A 212 -26.29 59.20 -28.00
N SER A 213 -26.32 58.00 -28.58
CA SER A 213 -26.55 57.83 -30.03
C SER A 213 -27.96 58.26 -30.45
N ARG A 214 -28.99 58.01 -29.61
CA ARG A 214 -30.35 58.51 -29.86
C ARG A 214 -30.43 60.03 -29.77
N GLU A 215 -29.77 60.63 -28.78
CA GLU A 215 -29.71 62.08 -28.63
C GLU A 215 -28.96 62.75 -29.80
N SER A 216 -27.87 62.12 -30.26
CA SER A 216 -27.15 62.56 -31.46
C SER A 216 -28.00 62.47 -32.72
N LEU A 217 -28.83 61.42 -32.85
CA LEU A 217 -29.78 61.29 -33.95
C LEU A 217 -30.82 62.41 -33.93
N ASP A 218 -31.38 62.72 -32.75
CA ASP A 218 -32.35 63.80 -32.57
C ASP A 218 -31.76 65.18 -32.91
N SER A 219 -30.53 65.43 -32.44
CA SER A 219 -29.77 66.64 -32.78
C SER A 219 -29.49 66.74 -34.29
N ALA A 220 -29.18 65.63 -34.96
CA ALA A 220 -28.98 65.60 -36.41
C ALA A 220 -30.29 65.87 -37.17
N VAL A 221 -31.44 65.37 -36.69
CA VAL A 221 -32.76 65.68 -37.23
C VAL A 221 -33.08 67.17 -37.08
N LEU A 222 -32.83 67.75 -35.90
CA LEU A 222 -33.03 69.18 -35.66
C LEU A 222 -32.15 70.04 -36.59
N LEU A 223 -30.87 69.68 -36.72
CA LEU A 223 -29.93 70.36 -37.60
C LEU A 223 -30.37 70.26 -39.06
N SER A 224 -30.84 69.09 -39.50
CA SER A 224 -31.41 68.90 -40.83
C SER A 224 -32.59 69.85 -41.07
N GLY A 225 -33.47 70.03 -40.09
CA GLY A 225 -34.58 71.00 -40.17
C GLY A 225 -34.11 72.45 -40.23
N HIS A 226 -33.08 72.82 -39.48
CA HIS A 226 -32.46 74.15 -39.59
C HIS A 226 -31.83 74.38 -40.97
N MET A 227 -31.16 73.38 -41.54
CA MET A 227 -30.60 73.45 -42.90
C MET A 227 -31.70 73.64 -43.96
N ASP A 228 -32.84 72.98 -43.81
CA ASP A 228 -34.00 73.15 -44.70
C ASP A 228 -34.56 74.58 -44.61
N THR A 229 -34.64 75.13 -43.39
CA THR A 229 -35.07 76.53 -43.16
C THR A 229 -34.09 77.53 -43.78
N ILE A 230 -32.78 77.30 -43.65
CA ILE A 230 -31.74 78.13 -44.29
C ILE A 230 -31.86 78.05 -45.80
N ALA A 231 -32.02 76.85 -46.37
CA ALA A 231 -32.21 76.67 -47.81
C ALA A 231 -33.43 77.45 -48.32
N GLY A 232 -34.56 77.39 -47.62
CA GLY A 232 -35.74 78.19 -47.92
C GLY A 232 -35.48 79.70 -47.85
N SER A 233 -34.76 80.16 -46.82
CA SER A 233 -34.39 81.57 -46.66
C SER A 233 -33.48 82.07 -47.80
N VAL A 234 -32.56 81.23 -48.28
CA VAL A 234 -31.70 81.53 -49.44
C VAL A 234 -32.53 81.65 -50.72
N VAL A 235 -33.54 80.78 -50.91
CA VAL A 235 -34.48 80.89 -52.05
C VAL A 235 -35.27 82.20 -51.99
N SER A 236 -35.85 82.53 -50.84
CA SER A 236 -36.58 83.80 -50.65
C SER A 236 -35.67 85.02 -50.84
N MET A 237 -34.41 84.95 -50.40
CA MET A 237 -33.43 86.01 -50.62
C MET A 237 -33.11 86.17 -52.11
N ASN A 238 -32.99 85.07 -52.86
CA ASN A 238 -32.79 85.10 -54.30
C ASN A 238 -34.01 85.72 -55.03
N GLU A 239 -35.23 85.38 -54.62
CA GLU A 239 -36.46 85.99 -55.15
C GLU A 239 -36.51 87.49 -54.88
N ALA A 240 -36.22 87.92 -53.64
CA ALA A 240 -36.16 89.34 -53.27
C ALA A 240 -35.09 90.09 -54.08
N SER A 241 -33.91 89.48 -54.26
CA SER A 241 -32.84 90.07 -55.07
C SER A 241 -33.21 90.18 -56.55
N SER A 242 -33.96 89.21 -57.08
CA SER A 242 -34.49 89.25 -58.45
C SER A 242 -35.56 90.34 -58.62
N ALA A 243 -36.50 90.44 -57.68
CA ALA A 243 -37.51 91.50 -57.66
C ALA A 243 -36.86 92.89 -57.59
N LEU A 244 -35.83 93.04 -56.74
CA LEU A 244 -35.05 94.27 -56.67
C LEU A 244 -34.35 94.59 -58.00
N ALA A 245 -33.73 93.61 -58.66
CA ALA A 245 -33.12 93.80 -59.98
C ALA A 245 -34.14 94.24 -61.05
N GLN A 246 -35.37 93.72 -60.97
CA GLN A 246 -36.47 94.11 -61.84
C GLN A 246 -36.97 95.53 -61.56
N GLU A 247 -37.00 95.93 -60.29
CA GLU A 247 -37.33 97.30 -59.89
C GLU A 247 -36.23 98.29 -60.35
N TRP A 248 -34.95 97.90 -60.25
CA TRP A 248 -33.82 98.68 -60.79
C TRP A 248 -33.91 98.91 -62.31
N THR A 249 -34.33 97.90 -63.08
CA THR A 249 -34.57 98.07 -64.54
C THR A 249 -35.76 99.00 -64.80
N GLY A 250 -36.78 98.96 -63.95
CA GLY A 250 -37.88 99.95 -63.96
C GLY A 250 -37.38 101.38 -63.74
N ILE A 251 -36.49 101.59 -62.76
CA ILE A 251 -35.85 102.89 -62.49
C ILE A 251 -35.00 103.33 -63.69
N GLU A 252 -34.20 102.44 -64.28
CA GLU A 252 -33.39 102.74 -65.47
C GLU A 252 -34.26 103.18 -66.66
N SER A 253 -35.39 102.51 -66.89
CA SER A 253 -36.35 102.91 -67.94
C SER A 253 -36.96 104.29 -67.67
N SER A 254 -37.24 104.60 -66.40
CA SER A 254 -37.77 105.89 -66.00
C SER A 254 -36.71 106.99 -66.17
N LEU A 255 -35.45 106.70 -65.86
CA LEU A 255 -34.33 107.61 -66.07
C LEU A 255 -34.09 107.86 -67.57
N ALA A 256 -34.19 106.82 -68.41
CA ALA A 256 -34.12 106.95 -69.86
C ALA A 256 -35.28 107.81 -70.41
N ALA A 257 -36.49 107.65 -69.88
CA ALA A 257 -37.63 108.50 -70.23
C ALA A 257 -37.42 109.96 -69.78
N ILE A 258 -36.86 110.20 -68.59
CA ILE A 258 -36.50 111.55 -68.13
C ILE A 258 -35.41 112.15 -69.00
N SER A 259 -34.39 111.38 -69.38
CA SER A 259 -33.35 111.83 -70.32
C SER A 259 -33.95 112.19 -71.68
N ALA A 260 -34.88 111.37 -72.18
CA ALA A 260 -35.59 111.65 -73.42
C ALA A 260 -36.46 112.92 -73.31
N ILE A 261 -37.13 113.15 -72.18
CA ILE A 261 -37.86 114.40 -71.92
C ILE A 261 -36.89 115.57 -71.82
N ALA A 262 -35.75 115.42 -71.16
CA ALA A 262 -34.72 116.45 -71.06
C ALA A 262 -34.17 116.83 -72.45
N ASP A 263 -33.89 115.83 -73.31
CA ASP A 263 -33.49 116.05 -74.70
C ASP A 263 -34.61 116.70 -75.53
N GLN A 264 -35.87 116.32 -75.32
CA GLN A 264 -37.02 116.93 -75.97
C GLN A 264 -37.23 118.38 -75.52
N THR A 265 -36.99 118.67 -74.23
CA THR A 265 -37.02 120.02 -73.66
C THR A 265 -35.87 120.86 -74.18
N ASN A 266 -34.67 120.26 -74.32
CA ASN A 266 -33.50 120.88 -74.93
C ASN A 266 -33.72 121.20 -76.42
N LEU A 267 -34.37 120.30 -77.17
CA LEU A 267 -34.78 120.53 -78.57
C LEU A 267 -35.89 121.58 -78.70
N LEU A 268 -36.83 121.66 -77.75
CA LEU A 268 -37.83 122.74 -77.71
C LEU A 268 -37.19 124.09 -77.41
N ALA A 269 -36.22 124.14 -76.49
CA ALA A 269 -35.49 125.35 -76.17
C ALA A 269 -34.60 125.84 -77.34
N LEU A 270 -34.00 124.91 -78.09
CA LEU A 270 -33.18 125.23 -79.27
C LEU A 270 -34.02 125.67 -80.49
N ASN A 271 -35.25 125.16 -80.65
CA ASN A 271 -36.20 125.66 -81.67
C ASN A 271 -36.90 126.97 -81.26
N ALA A 272 -36.76 127.39 -79.99
CA ALA A 272 -37.34 128.61 -79.44
C ALA A 272 -36.31 129.75 -79.26
N ALA A 273 -35.06 129.54 -79.66
CA ALA A 273 -33.97 130.53 -79.66
C ALA A 273 -33.48 130.79 -81.09
#